data_AF-A0A8D5U551-F1
#
_entry.id   AF-A0A8D5U551-F1
#
_cell.length_a   1.000
_cell.length_b   1.000
_cell.length_c   1.000
_cell.angle_alpha   90.00
_cell.angle_beta   90.00
_cell.angle_gamma   90.00
#
_symmetry.space_group_name_H-M   'P 1'
#
loop_
_entity.id
_entity.type
_entity.pdbx_description
1 polymer ?
#
loop_
_entity_poly.entity_id
_entity_poly.type
_entity_poly.pdbx_seq_one_letter_code
_entity_poly.pdbx_strand_id
1 'polypeptide(L)'
;MLDSIRSLGDVNILIRKALLMVINGILSYQLSYSLIKNVGSAEIIAALVFALSFLVGDILIVFTAIGGIIDLFQSYIFSLLSSGKILFNSPDFIQFIISIVFLFIVPLIALGVTRSSRSFITSGALILTQINPIWSLLLFSGISQSDNYAVNVLSSAPLAILFIYLNHSLLSIVIIALLVIAAFSYSLKSYYGLIGSVFVALGYAFLVKAGYSISILSVIVSIAIYGVSLSVSTLSSLHENKKAYETLKNDLTEELKSINSILYTLKEEVKQEKSEFSNTINGYINEVTKLQDKVSQCRSIECEEEVKNELGNTRRMITIELNNLIFDKIKLYNDFSEKLKFLGINLPELEYPKEEIKIEEFLDFYNNLRSVIEKNILTAANIINSLIENLGKTLGLYLQKVKVINEDNILEKAKSIDVKDIDTKLNICLGKATEIGQLLLTTPDTFELKKELATLPLQPFTINKLNQASKILEKFTNITLSELSMSYSTFRDISMKFSTIEMKNLEEIINTLIIAMQSADTPHCEKVSRLYDSITNIEQMMNYVREKDVILQLDEIVDAILPQLKERETIELGDLGINEKYAEFLLRALNNRGITAKLEGNRVILRNNNKNNKDIYY
;
A
#
# COMPACT_ATOMS: atom_id res chain seq x y z
N MET A 1 -2.82 -9.11 -41.46
CA MET A 1 -3.24 -10.44 -40.92
C MET A 1 -4.61 -10.38 -40.26
N LEU A 2 -4.97 -9.31 -39.53
CA LEU A 2 -6.37 -9.05 -39.13
C LEU A 2 -7.35 -8.97 -40.32
N ASP A 3 -6.90 -8.47 -41.47
CA ASP A 3 -7.75 -8.38 -42.68
C ASP A 3 -8.12 -9.75 -43.28
N SER A 4 -7.30 -10.78 -43.09
CA SER A 4 -7.64 -12.13 -43.58
C SER A 4 -8.64 -12.87 -42.67
N ILE A 5 -8.86 -12.38 -41.44
CA ILE A 5 -9.78 -12.99 -40.47
C ILE A 5 -11.17 -12.38 -40.61
N ARG A 6 -11.26 -11.06 -40.88
CA ARG A 6 -12.51 -10.43 -41.31
C ARG A 6 -13.02 -11.04 -42.62
N SER A 7 -12.12 -11.35 -43.56
CA SER A 7 -12.49 -11.97 -44.83
C SER A 7 -12.94 -13.45 -44.72
N LEU A 8 -12.68 -14.15 -43.62
CA LEU A 8 -13.06 -15.56 -43.45
C LEU A 8 -14.53 -15.75 -43.05
N GLY A 9 -15.09 -14.86 -42.20
CA GLY A 9 -16.53 -14.80 -41.96
C GLY A 9 -17.33 -14.41 -43.21
N ASP A 10 -16.70 -13.66 -44.12
CA ASP A 10 -17.28 -13.26 -45.39
C ASP A 10 -17.42 -14.41 -46.39
N VAL A 11 -16.62 -15.48 -46.31
CA VAL A 11 -16.61 -16.56 -47.32
C VAL A 11 -17.95 -17.29 -47.40
N ASN A 12 -18.53 -17.68 -46.26
CA ASN A 12 -19.85 -18.35 -46.23
C ASN A 12 -20.98 -17.43 -46.72
N ILE A 13 -20.86 -16.13 -46.48
CA ILE A 13 -21.78 -15.11 -46.99
C ILE A 13 -21.60 -14.95 -48.52
N LEU A 14 -20.36 -14.98 -49.00
CA LEU A 14 -20.00 -14.81 -50.40
C LEU A 14 -20.45 -16.00 -51.25
N ILE A 15 -20.31 -17.24 -50.73
CA ILE A 15 -20.86 -18.44 -51.38
C ILE A 15 -22.39 -18.34 -51.46
N ARG A 16 -23.07 -17.94 -50.37
CA ARG A 16 -24.53 -17.76 -50.37
C ARG A 16 -24.97 -16.73 -51.40
N LYS A 17 -24.30 -15.57 -51.44
CA LYS A 17 -24.57 -14.50 -52.42
C LYS A 17 -24.34 -14.97 -53.85
N ALA A 18 -23.26 -15.71 -54.12
CA ALA A 18 -22.97 -16.26 -55.44
C ALA A 18 -24.06 -17.27 -55.90
N LEU A 19 -24.53 -18.14 -55.01
CA LEU A 19 -25.62 -19.06 -55.33
C LEU A 19 -26.94 -18.34 -55.63
N LEU A 20 -27.31 -17.35 -54.82
CA LEU A 20 -28.49 -16.52 -55.08
C LEU A 20 -28.37 -15.78 -56.41
N MET A 21 -27.17 -15.27 -56.71
CA MET A 21 -26.85 -14.60 -57.96
C MET A 21 -27.15 -15.50 -59.17
N VAL A 22 -26.64 -16.74 -59.12
CA VAL A 22 -26.86 -17.75 -60.17
C VAL A 22 -28.34 -18.10 -60.29
N ILE A 23 -29.00 -18.46 -59.19
CA ILE A 23 -30.39 -18.90 -59.21
C ILE A 23 -31.33 -17.78 -59.68
N ASN A 24 -31.20 -16.56 -59.14
CA ASN A 24 -32.03 -15.43 -59.55
C ASN A 24 -31.80 -15.04 -61.01
N GLY A 25 -30.54 -15.01 -61.46
CA GLY A 25 -30.18 -14.70 -62.83
C GLY A 25 -30.80 -15.66 -63.84
N ILE A 26 -30.75 -16.96 -63.57
CA ILE A 26 -31.33 -17.97 -64.47
C ILE A 26 -32.86 -17.98 -64.40
N LEU A 27 -33.45 -17.88 -63.20
CA LEU A 27 -34.92 -17.80 -63.07
C LEU A 27 -35.47 -16.56 -63.78
N SER A 28 -34.81 -15.41 -63.63
CA SER A 28 -35.23 -14.17 -64.30
C SER A 28 -35.06 -14.23 -65.82
N TYR A 29 -34.02 -14.89 -66.34
CA TYR A 29 -33.88 -15.20 -67.76
C TYR A 29 -35.10 -15.98 -68.26
N GLN A 30 -35.42 -17.09 -67.58
CA GLN A 30 -36.53 -17.95 -67.98
C GLN A 30 -37.86 -17.20 -67.97
N LEU A 31 -38.12 -16.46 -66.89
CA LEU A 31 -39.34 -15.65 -66.76
C LEU A 31 -39.47 -14.62 -67.87
N SER A 32 -38.37 -13.94 -68.19
CA SER A 32 -38.36 -12.90 -69.21
C SER A 32 -38.50 -13.49 -70.61
N TYR A 33 -37.87 -14.64 -70.88
CA TYR A 33 -38.01 -15.35 -72.15
C TYR A 33 -39.45 -15.84 -72.37
N SER A 34 -40.07 -16.42 -71.33
CA SER A 34 -41.46 -16.91 -71.39
C SER A 34 -42.47 -15.78 -71.67
N LEU A 35 -42.28 -14.61 -71.06
CA LEU A 35 -43.17 -13.46 -71.20
C LEU A 35 -42.96 -12.67 -72.50
N ILE A 36 -41.71 -12.39 -72.86
CA ILE A 36 -41.36 -11.48 -73.97
C ILE A 36 -41.17 -12.25 -75.29
N LYS A 37 -40.80 -13.53 -75.21
CA LYS A 37 -40.44 -14.39 -76.35
C LYS A 37 -39.32 -13.80 -77.24
N ASN A 38 -38.43 -12.99 -76.64
CA ASN A 38 -37.25 -12.43 -77.28
C ASN A 38 -35.99 -12.76 -76.46
N VAL A 39 -35.04 -13.44 -77.09
CA VAL A 39 -33.80 -13.91 -76.45
C VAL A 39 -32.95 -12.72 -75.96
N GLY A 40 -32.73 -11.71 -76.80
CA GLY A 40 -31.85 -10.58 -76.46
C GLY A 40 -32.37 -9.75 -75.29
N SER A 41 -33.69 -9.51 -75.21
CA SER A 41 -34.29 -8.82 -74.07
C SER A 41 -34.20 -9.65 -72.77
N ALA A 42 -34.39 -10.96 -72.86
CA ALA A 42 -34.27 -11.86 -71.71
C ALA A 42 -32.84 -11.93 -71.17
N GLU A 43 -31.82 -11.96 -72.04
CA GLU A 43 -30.40 -11.93 -71.66
C GLU A 43 -30.02 -10.64 -70.92
N ILE A 44 -30.50 -9.49 -71.38
CA ILE A 44 -30.24 -8.18 -70.73
C ILE A 44 -30.85 -8.15 -69.33
N ILE A 45 -32.11 -8.58 -69.19
CA ILE A 45 -32.80 -8.61 -67.88
C ILE A 45 -32.09 -9.59 -66.94
N ALA A 46 -31.73 -10.76 -67.42
CA ALA A 46 -30.98 -11.75 -66.66
C ALA A 46 -29.65 -11.17 -66.16
N ALA A 47 -28.85 -10.53 -67.03
CA ALA A 47 -27.59 -9.92 -66.67
C ALA A 47 -27.74 -8.82 -65.59
N LEU A 48 -28.79 -8.01 -65.67
CA LEU A 48 -29.11 -7.01 -64.66
C LEU A 48 -29.49 -7.65 -63.31
N VAL A 49 -30.31 -8.70 -63.32
CA VAL A 49 -30.70 -9.44 -62.12
C VAL A 49 -29.52 -10.21 -61.52
N PHE A 50 -28.62 -10.76 -62.35
CA PHE A 50 -27.34 -11.32 -61.91
C PHE A 50 -26.56 -10.28 -61.11
N ALA A 51 -26.33 -9.08 -61.65
CA ALA A 51 -25.58 -8.03 -60.95
C ALA A 51 -26.26 -7.58 -59.65
N LEU A 52 -27.58 -7.34 -59.68
CA LEU A 52 -28.34 -6.88 -58.50
C LEU A 52 -28.43 -7.95 -57.40
N SER A 53 -28.44 -9.22 -57.76
CA SER A 53 -28.55 -10.33 -56.81
C SER A 53 -27.34 -10.47 -55.89
N PHE A 54 -26.18 -9.93 -56.26
CA PHE A 54 -25.05 -9.87 -55.34
C PHE A 54 -25.29 -8.89 -54.17
N LEU A 55 -26.05 -7.81 -54.42
CA LEU A 55 -26.35 -6.77 -53.44
C LEU A 55 -27.62 -7.07 -52.62
N VAL A 56 -28.70 -7.48 -53.29
CA VAL A 56 -30.04 -7.66 -52.68
C VAL A 56 -30.65 -9.04 -52.98
N GLY A 57 -29.81 -10.06 -53.15
CA GLY A 57 -30.23 -11.41 -53.55
C GLY A 57 -31.28 -12.06 -52.64
N ASP A 58 -31.21 -11.81 -51.32
CA ASP A 58 -32.16 -12.35 -50.33
C ASP A 58 -33.59 -11.80 -50.54
N ILE A 59 -33.73 -10.61 -51.13
CA ILE A 59 -35.03 -10.00 -51.48
C ILE A 59 -35.47 -10.48 -52.86
N LEU A 60 -34.55 -10.46 -53.83
CA LEU A 60 -34.85 -10.84 -55.21
C LEU A 60 -35.29 -12.31 -55.35
N ILE A 61 -34.75 -13.21 -54.54
CA ILE A 61 -35.11 -14.63 -54.58
C ILE A 61 -36.57 -14.92 -54.25
N VAL A 62 -37.21 -14.05 -53.44
CA VAL A 62 -38.64 -14.16 -53.15
C VAL A 62 -39.46 -13.90 -54.43
N PHE A 63 -39.10 -12.86 -55.18
CA PHE A 63 -39.79 -12.48 -56.41
C PHE A 63 -39.51 -13.43 -57.57
N THR A 64 -38.27 -13.89 -57.73
CA THR A 64 -37.91 -14.84 -58.80
C THR A 64 -38.47 -16.24 -58.53
N ALA A 65 -38.55 -16.69 -57.27
CA ALA A 65 -39.15 -17.97 -56.93
C ALA A 65 -40.66 -17.99 -57.20
N ILE A 66 -41.40 -16.96 -56.77
CA ILE A 66 -42.85 -16.91 -57.06
C ILE A 66 -43.12 -16.74 -58.56
N GLY A 67 -42.31 -15.93 -59.25
CA GLY A 67 -42.36 -15.82 -60.70
C GLY A 67 -42.13 -17.19 -61.36
N GLY A 68 -41.09 -17.91 -60.95
CA GLY A 68 -40.76 -19.23 -61.49
C GLY A 68 -41.87 -20.27 -61.30
N ILE A 69 -42.56 -20.24 -60.15
CA ILE A 69 -43.75 -21.08 -59.94
C ILE A 69 -44.89 -20.69 -60.90
N ILE A 70 -45.12 -19.39 -61.10
CA ILE A 70 -46.14 -18.91 -62.05
C ILE A 70 -45.81 -19.36 -63.48
N ASP A 71 -44.54 -19.32 -63.88
CA ASP A 71 -44.08 -19.77 -65.19
C ASP A 71 -44.30 -21.27 -65.40
N LEU A 72 -43.92 -22.10 -64.42
CA LEU A 72 -44.12 -23.55 -64.45
C LEU A 72 -45.59 -23.95 -64.65
N PHE A 73 -46.52 -23.18 -64.07
CA PHE A 73 -47.96 -23.44 -64.14
C PHE A 73 -48.72 -22.46 -65.04
N GLN A 74 -48.03 -21.78 -65.96
CA GLN A 74 -48.59 -20.71 -66.79
C GLN A 74 -49.82 -21.19 -67.59
N SER A 75 -49.76 -22.40 -68.17
CA SER A 75 -50.88 -23.00 -68.92
C SER A 75 -52.13 -23.21 -68.04
N TYR A 76 -51.92 -23.67 -66.80
CA TYR A 76 -53.00 -23.86 -65.83
C TYR A 76 -53.60 -22.52 -65.41
N ILE A 77 -52.75 -21.54 -65.06
CA ILE A 77 -53.18 -20.19 -64.65
C ILE A 77 -53.93 -19.49 -65.80
N PHE A 78 -53.45 -19.60 -67.04
CA PHE A 78 -54.11 -19.04 -68.21
C PHE A 78 -55.48 -19.71 -68.47
N SER A 79 -55.58 -21.02 -68.29
CA SER A 79 -56.87 -21.73 -68.39
C SER A 79 -57.87 -21.28 -67.32
N LEU A 80 -57.40 -20.95 -66.11
CA LEU A 80 -58.23 -20.44 -65.02
C LEU A 80 -58.71 -19.00 -65.29
N LEU A 81 -57.82 -18.14 -65.81
CA LEU A 81 -58.15 -16.75 -66.18
C LEU A 81 -59.09 -16.66 -67.37
N SER A 82 -58.94 -17.54 -68.36
CA SER A 82 -59.77 -17.54 -69.58
C SER A 82 -61.14 -18.19 -69.38
N SER A 83 -61.24 -19.23 -68.54
CA SER A 83 -62.51 -19.94 -68.29
C SER A 83 -63.32 -19.38 -67.12
N GLY A 84 -62.69 -18.63 -66.21
CA GLY A 84 -63.32 -18.10 -64.99
C GLY A 84 -63.78 -19.18 -64.00
N LYS A 85 -63.49 -20.47 -64.24
CA LYS A 85 -63.91 -21.59 -63.39
C LYS A 85 -62.69 -22.25 -62.75
N ILE A 86 -62.64 -22.23 -61.42
CA ILE A 86 -61.61 -22.93 -60.66
C ILE A 86 -62.02 -24.40 -60.52
N LEU A 87 -61.27 -25.30 -61.14
CA LEU A 87 -61.41 -26.75 -60.94
C LEU A 87 -60.61 -27.17 -59.71
N PHE A 88 -61.20 -27.02 -58.52
CA PHE A 88 -60.54 -27.32 -57.24
C PHE A 88 -60.08 -28.79 -57.08
N ASN A 89 -60.62 -29.71 -57.87
CA ASN A 89 -60.24 -31.13 -57.82
C ASN A 89 -59.34 -31.56 -58.99
N SER A 90 -58.81 -30.64 -59.81
CA SER A 90 -57.88 -31.04 -60.87
C SER A 90 -56.50 -31.38 -60.26
N PRO A 91 -55.81 -32.41 -60.79
CA PRO A 91 -54.43 -32.71 -60.40
C PRO A 91 -53.51 -31.49 -60.50
N ASP A 92 -53.69 -30.66 -61.52
CA ASP A 92 -52.90 -29.44 -61.76
C ASP A 92 -53.13 -28.38 -60.66
N PHE A 93 -54.36 -28.24 -60.14
CA PHE A 93 -54.63 -27.32 -59.02
C PHE A 93 -53.92 -27.78 -57.75
N ILE A 94 -54.01 -29.07 -57.44
CA ILE A 94 -53.38 -29.67 -56.25
C ILE A 94 -51.86 -29.51 -56.35
N GLN A 95 -51.26 -29.82 -57.51
CA GLN A 95 -49.83 -29.63 -57.73
C GLN A 95 -49.40 -28.16 -57.64
N PHE A 96 -50.20 -27.24 -58.16
CA PHE A 96 -49.92 -25.80 -58.08
C PHE A 96 -49.93 -25.31 -56.62
N ILE A 97 -50.97 -25.64 -55.83
CA ILE A 97 -51.05 -25.24 -54.42
C ILE A 97 -49.91 -25.83 -53.61
N ILE A 98 -49.59 -27.11 -53.81
CA ILE A 98 -48.51 -27.72 -53.04
C ILE A 98 -47.14 -27.17 -53.46
N SER A 99 -46.97 -26.80 -54.74
CA SER A 99 -45.79 -26.06 -55.21
C SER A 99 -45.66 -24.70 -54.52
N ILE A 100 -46.74 -23.94 -54.40
CA ILE A 100 -46.75 -22.68 -53.62
C ILE A 100 -46.34 -22.94 -52.16
N VAL A 101 -46.88 -23.99 -51.53
CA VAL A 101 -46.57 -24.30 -50.13
C VAL A 101 -45.09 -24.62 -49.93
N PHE A 102 -44.55 -25.61 -50.64
CA PHE A 102 -43.17 -26.07 -50.40
C PHE A 102 -42.09 -25.23 -51.07
N LEU A 103 -42.37 -24.60 -52.21
CA LEU A 103 -41.37 -23.81 -52.95
C LEU A 103 -41.43 -22.32 -52.60
N PHE A 104 -42.51 -21.83 -51.99
CA PHE A 104 -42.61 -20.41 -51.62
C PHE A 104 -42.90 -20.18 -50.13
N ILE A 105 -44.02 -20.71 -49.60
CA ILE A 105 -44.44 -20.43 -48.22
C ILE A 105 -43.43 -20.98 -47.20
N VAL A 106 -43.02 -22.24 -47.34
CA VAL A 106 -42.05 -22.89 -46.43
C VAL A 106 -40.70 -22.15 -46.45
N PRO A 107 -40.08 -21.84 -47.63
CA PRO A 107 -38.91 -20.98 -47.70
C PRO A 107 -39.09 -19.58 -47.11
N LEU A 108 -40.26 -18.97 -47.27
CA LEU A 108 -40.55 -17.65 -46.71
C LEU A 108 -40.60 -17.67 -45.17
N ILE A 109 -41.23 -18.70 -44.59
CA ILE A 109 -41.22 -18.93 -43.15
C ILE A 109 -39.79 -19.18 -42.66
N ALA A 110 -39.04 -20.02 -43.36
CA ALA A 110 -37.64 -20.27 -43.02
C ALA A 110 -36.79 -18.99 -43.06
N LEU A 111 -36.98 -18.14 -44.07
CA LEU A 111 -36.32 -16.82 -44.18
C LEU A 111 -36.73 -15.90 -43.02
N GLY A 112 -38.00 -15.84 -42.66
CA GLY A 112 -38.48 -15.02 -41.54
C GLY A 112 -37.95 -15.47 -40.17
N VAL A 113 -37.96 -16.79 -39.91
CA VAL A 113 -37.55 -17.38 -38.62
C VAL A 113 -36.04 -17.41 -38.46
N THR A 114 -35.31 -17.79 -39.51
CA THR A 114 -33.85 -18.02 -39.42
C THR A 114 -33.01 -16.90 -40.04
N ARG A 115 -33.63 -15.91 -40.68
CA ARG A 115 -32.98 -14.84 -41.46
C ARG A 115 -31.99 -15.38 -42.50
N SER A 116 -32.27 -16.56 -43.04
CA SER A 116 -31.42 -17.27 -44.01
C SER A 116 -32.21 -17.60 -45.27
N SER A 117 -31.68 -17.22 -46.43
CA SER A 117 -32.24 -17.51 -47.76
C SER A 117 -31.89 -18.90 -48.29
N ARG A 118 -31.24 -19.74 -47.48
CA ARG A 118 -30.80 -21.09 -47.89
C ARG A 118 -31.94 -22.02 -48.31
N SER A 119 -33.11 -21.90 -47.68
CA SER A 119 -34.30 -22.64 -48.12
C SER A 119 -34.81 -22.15 -49.48
N PHE A 120 -34.62 -20.87 -49.80
CA PHE A 120 -34.93 -20.31 -51.11
C PHE A 120 -33.93 -20.74 -52.18
N ILE A 121 -32.66 -20.96 -51.82
CA ILE A 121 -31.66 -21.56 -52.72
C ILE A 121 -32.10 -22.98 -53.12
N THR A 122 -32.50 -23.82 -52.16
CA THR A 122 -33.02 -25.17 -52.46
C THR A 122 -34.28 -25.12 -53.31
N SER A 123 -35.21 -24.22 -52.98
CA SER A 123 -36.45 -24.03 -53.75
C SER A 123 -36.19 -23.57 -55.19
N GLY A 124 -35.37 -22.53 -55.37
CA GLY A 124 -35.02 -22.03 -56.69
C GLY A 124 -34.28 -23.06 -57.53
N ALA A 125 -33.41 -23.86 -56.92
CA ALA A 125 -32.79 -24.99 -57.60
C ALA A 125 -33.82 -26.04 -58.06
N LEU A 126 -34.82 -26.37 -57.23
CA LEU A 126 -35.92 -27.27 -57.62
C LEU A 126 -36.74 -26.72 -58.78
N ILE A 127 -37.11 -25.44 -58.76
CA ILE A 127 -37.82 -24.79 -59.87
C ILE A 127 -36.99 -24.88 -61.16
N LEU A 128 -35.69 -24.55 -61.07
CA LEU A 128 -34.78 -24.62 -62.20
C LEU A 128 -34.60 -26.03 -62.75
N THR A 129 -34.63 -27.07 -61.90
CA THR A 129 -34.51 -28.47 -62.36
C THR A 129 -35.66 -28.91 -63.25
N GLN A 130 -36.85 -28.33 -63.07
CA GLN A 130 -38.02 -28.62 -63.90
C GLN A 130 -37.93 -27.95 -65.26
N ILE A 131 -37.22 -26.82 -65.35
CA ILE A 131 -36.95 -26.11 -66.60
C ILE A 131 -35.83 -26.80 -67.37
N ASN A 132 -34.71 -27.11 -66.69
CA ASN A 132 -33.58 -27.81 -67.28
C ASN A 132 -32.89 -28.71 -66.23
N PRO A 133 -32.75 -30.03 -66.50
CA PRO A 133 -32.13 -30.97 -65.58
C PRO A 133 -30.69 -30.62 -65.14
N ILE A 134 -29.95 -29.82 -65.92
CA ILE A 134 -28.59 -29.40 -65.56
C ILE A 134 -28.54 -28.67 -64.22
N TRP A 135 -29.58 -27.91 -63.87
CA TRP A 135 -29.62 -27.15 -62.64
C TRP A 135 -29.80 -28.01 -61.37
N SER A 136 -29.98 -29.32 -61.53
CA SER A 136 -29.90 -30.28 -60.42
C SER A 136 -28.54 -30.32 -59.73
N LEU A 137 -27.48 -29.74 -60.33
CA LEU A 137 -26.19 -29.55 -59.69
C LEU A 137 -26.25 -28.66 -58.43
N LEU A 138 -27.24 -27.77 -58.32
CA LEU A 138 -27.40 -26.83 -57.18
C LEU A 138 -28.37 -27.33 -56.10
N LEU A 139 -29.00 -28.48 -56.31
CA LEU A 139 -30.17 -28.95 -55.55
C LEU A 139 -29.88 -29.10 -54.04
N PHE A 140 -28.67 -29.50 -53.68
CA PHE A 140 -28.24 -29.71 -52.28
C PHE A 140 -27.41 -28.56 -51.70
N SER A 141 -27.23 -27.48 -52.45
CA SER A 141 -26.37 -26.37 -52.04
C SER A 141 -26.92 -25.59 -50.84
N GLY A 142 -28.24 -25.55 -50.64
CA GLY A 142 -28.86 -24.90 -49.48
C GLY A 142 -28.69 -25.68 -48.17
N ILE A 143 -28.59 -27.01 -48.23
CA ILE A 143 -28.53 -27.88 -47.03
C ILE A 143 -27.10 -28.10 -46.49
N SER A 144 -26.07 -27.75 -47.26
CA SER A 144 -24.66 -28.00 -46.92
C SER A 144 -23.90 -26.77 -46.38
N GLN A 145 -24.58 -25.65 -46.19
CA GLN A 145 -23.96 -24.35 -45.88
C GLN A 145 -24.05 -23.91 -44.42
N SER A 146 -24.97 -24.45 -43.62
CA SER A 146 -25.18 -23.98 -42.26
C SER A 146 -24.46 -24.80 -41.22
N ASP A 147 -23.98 -24.08 -40.23
CA ASP A 147 -23.54 -24.58 -38.95
C ASP A 147 -24.71 -24.91 -37.99
N ASN A 148 -25.89 -24.39 -38.31
CA ASN A 148 -27.09 -24.57 -37.50
C ASN A 148 -27.97 -25.66 -38.12
N TYR A 149 -28.17 -26.74 -37.37
CA TYR A 149 -29.01 -27.88 -37.76
C TYR A 149 -30.43 -27.45 -38.15
N ALA A 150 -31.03 -26.48 -37.43
CA ALA A 150 -32.38 -26.00 -37.73
C ALA A 150 -32.44 -25.32 -39.10
N VAL A 151 -31.39 -24.57 -39.48
CA VAL A 151 -31.32 -23.90 -40.78
C VAL A 151 -31.13 -24.91 -41.91
N ASN A 152 -30.28 -25.93 -41.74
CA ASN A 152 -30.08 -26.96 -42.77
C ASN A 152 -31.32 -27.83 -42.95
N VAL A 153 -31.97 -28.25 -41.85
CA VAL A 153 -33.19 -29.07 -41.89
C VAL A 153 -34.35 -28.27 -42.49
N LEU A 154 -34.53 -27.00 -42.13
CA LEU A 154 -35.54 -26.15 -42.77
C LEU A 154 -35.23 -25.94 -44.27
N SER A 155 -33.94 -25.88 -44.64
CA SER A 155 -33.52 -25.74 -46.04
C SER A 155 -33.71 -27.01 -46.87
N SER A 156 -33.93 -28.18 -46.24
CA SER A 156 -34.29 -29.41 -46.94
C SER A 156 -35.81 -29.56 -47.12
N ALA A 157 -36.63 -28.81 -46.37
CA ALA A 157 -38.08 -28.90 -46.44
C ALA A 157 -38.69 -28.70 -47.84
N PRO A 158 -38.17 -27.81 -48.73
CA PRO A 158 -38.68 -27.68 -50.09
C PRO A 158 -38.59 -28.97 -50.91
N LEU A 159 -37.65 -29.87 -50.57
CA LEU A 159 -37.45 -31.16 -51.25
C LEU A 159 -38.61 -32.12 -51.01
N ALA A 160 -39.46 -31.87 -50.01
CA ALA A 160 -40.66 -32.68 -49.77
C ALA A 160 -41.63 -32.68 -50.95
N ILE A 161 -41.57 -31.67 -51.84
CA ILE A 161 -42.38 -31.64 -53.06
C ILE A 161 -42.10 -32.83 -54.00
N LEU A 162 -40.91 -33.43 -53.92
CA LEU A 162 -40.54 -34.62 -54.69
C LEU A 162 -41.46 -35.81 -54.39
N PHE A 163 -42.12 -35.85 -53.22
CA PHE A 163 -43.14 -36.86 -52.88
C PHE A 163 -44.31 -36.89 -53.88
N ILE A 164 -44.66 -35.72 -54.43
CA ILE A 164 -45.80 -35.57 -55.34
C ILE A 164 -45.36 -35.84 -56.78
N TYR A 165 -44.20 -35.34 -57.19
CA TYR A 165 -43.66 -35.60 -58.53
C TYR A 165 -43.34 -37.09 -58.76
N LEU A 166 -43.02 -37.85 -57.71
CA LEU A 166 -42.74 -39.29 -57.78
C LEU A 166 -43.96 -40.16 -57.46
N ASN A 167 -45.16 -39.60 -57.62
CA ASN A 167 -46.45 -40.30 -57.56
C ASN A 167 -46.65 -41.14 -56.28
N HIS A 168 -46.29 -40.57 -55.12
CA HIS A 168 -46.47 -41.18 -53.79
C HIS A 168 -45.77 -42.54 -53.56
N SER A 169 -44.69 -42.83 -54.29
CA SER A 169 -43.94 -44.08 -54.10
C SER A 169 -43.19 -44.12 -52.76
N LEU A 170 -43.07 -45.31 -52.15
CA LEU A 170 -42.23 -45.53 -50.95
C LEU A 170 -40.80 -45.01 -51.13
N LEU A 171 -40.28 -45.06 -52.36
CA LEU A 171 -38.96 -44.55 -52.75
C LEU A 171 -38.80 -43.05 -52.48
N SER A 172 -39.85 -42.25 -52.66
CA SER A 172 -39.84 -40.81 -52.39
C SER A 172 -39.73 -40.46 -50.90
N ILE A 173 -40.35 -41.24 -50.01
CA ILE A 173 -40.22 -41.10 -48.56
C ILE A 173 -38.77 -41.40 -48.13
N VAL A 174 -38.18 -42.45 -48.70
CA VAL A 174 -36.79 -42.83 -48.44
C VAL A 174 -35.84 -41.72 -48.88
N ILE A 175 -36.04 -41.13 -50.07
CA ILE A 175 -35.23 -39.99 -50.54
C ILE A 175 -35.31 -38.81 -49.57
N ILE A 176 -36.52 -38.41 -49.16
CA ILE A 176 -36.70 -37.28 -48.24
C ILE A 176 -36.01 -37.56 -46.90
N ALA A 177 -36.18 -38.76 -46.35
CA ALA A 177 -35.54 -39.15 -45.10
C ALA A 177 -34.00 -39.08 -45.19
N LEU A 178 -33.41 -39.59 -46.28
CA LEU A 178 -31.97 -39.51 -46.51
C LEU A 178 -31.47 -38.05 -46.58
N LEU A 179 -32.23 -37.16 -47.22
CA LEU A 179 -31.85 -35.75 -47.36
C LEU A 179 -32.00 -34.96 -46.05
N VAL A 180 -32.96 -35.32 -45.19
CA VAL A 180 -33.06 -34.76 -43.83
C VAL A 180 -31.89 -35.23 -42.96
N ILE A 181 -31.54 -36.52 -43.03
CA ILE A 181 -30.37 -37.07 -42.31
C ILE A 181 -29.09 -36.40 -42.82
N ALA A 182 -28.98 -36.14 -44.12
CA ALA A 182 -27.86 -35.41 -44.70
C ALA A 182 -27.76 -33.98 -44.16
N ALA A 183 -28.88 -33.24 -44.12
CA ALA A 183 -28.95 -31.88 -43.59
C ALA A 183 -28.56 -31.81 -42.11
N PHE A 184 -28.98 -32.79 -41.31
CA PHE A 184 -28.56 -32.92 -39.92
C PHE A 184 -27.06 -33.21 -39.82
N SER A 185 -26.56 -34.16 -40.60
CA SER A 185 -25.14 -34.56 -40.58
C SER A 185 -24.23 -33.39 -40.96
N TYR A 186 -24.58 -32.61 -41.99
CA TYR A 186 -23.81 -31.43 -42.38
C TYR A 186 -23.74 -30.33 -41.30
N SER A 187 -24.56 -30.37 -40.26
CA SER A 187 -24.45 -29.41 -39.16
C SER A 187 -23.35 -29.73 -38.12
N LEU A 188 -22.75 -30.94 -38.15
CA LEU A 188 -21.91 -31.45 -37.07
C LEU A 188 -20.45 -30.93 -37.03
N LYS A 189 -20.10 -29.85 -37.75
CA LYS A 189 -18.78 -29.14 -37.72
C LYS A 189 -17.54 -30.03 -37.52
N SER A 190 -17.52 -31.17 -38.19
CA SER A 190 -16.44 -32.15 -38.01
C SER A 190 -16.32 -33.00 -39.25
N TYR A 191 -15.27 -33.82 -39.29
CA TYR A 191 -15.14 -34.86 -40.30
C TYR A 191 -16.36 -35.80 -40.35
N TYR A 192 -17.11 -35.94 -39.25
CA TYR A 192 -18.38 -36.69 -39.22
C TYR A 192 -19.47 -36.05 -40.08
N GLY A 193 -19.45 -34.74 -40.31
CA GLY A 193 -20.41 -34.11 -41.22
C GLY A 193 -20.21 -34.47 -42.70
N LEU A 194 -19.03 -35.02 -43.07
CA LEU A 194 -18.83 -35.60 -44.40
C LEU A 194 -19.72 -36.83 -44.65
N ILE A 195 -20.19 -37.51 -43.60
CA ILE A 195 -21.16 -38.60 -43.71
C ILE A 195 -22.47 -38.10 -44.35
N GLY A 196 -22.82 -36.82 -44.16
CA GLY A 196 -23.95 -36.20 -44.83
C GLY A 196 -23.89 -36.31 -46.36
N SER A 197 -22.69 -36.26 -46.94
CA SER A 197 -22.50 -36.41 -48.39
C SER A 197 -22.84 -37.81 -48.91
N VAL A 198 -22.66 -38.84 -48.09
CA VAL A 198 -23.06 -40.22 -48.41
C VAL A 198 -24.58 -40.30 -48.51
N PHE A 199 -25.30 -39.69 -47.56
CA PHE A 199 -26.76 -39.65 -47.58
C PHE A 199 -27.30 -38.80 -48.74
N VAL A 200 -26.64 -37.70 -49.10
CA VAL A 200 -26.96 -36.95 -50.33
C VAL A 200 -26.74 -37.80 -51.59
N ALA A 201 -25.60 -38.51 -51.67
CA ALA A 201 -25.29 -39.37 -52.80
C ALA A 201 -26.30 -40.51 -52.97
N LEU A 202 -26.70 -41.15 -51.87
CA LEU A 202 -27.74 -42.18 -51.86
C LEU A 202 -29.11 -41.59 -52.25
N GLY A 203 -29.52 -40.47 -51.65
CA GLY A 203 -30.78 -39.80 -51.98
C GLY A 203 -30.85 -39.41 -53.45
N TYR A 204 -29.75 -38.91 -54.01
CA TYR A 204 -29.66 -38.56 -55.41
C TYR A 204 -29.61 -39.80 -56.34
N ALA A 205 -28.92 -40.87 -55.97
CA ALA A 205 -28.89 -42.11 -56.75
C ALA A 205 -30.30 -42.71 -56.94
N PHE A 206 -31.17 -42.57 -55.94
CA PHE A 206 -32.59 -42.92 -56.06
C PHE A 206 -33.38 -41.96 -56.95
N LEU A 207 -33.04 -40.66 -56.99
CA LEU A 207 -33.64 -39.67 -57.91
C LEU A 207 -33.25 -39.89 -59.38
N VAL A 208 -32.03 -40.35 -59.67
CA VAL A 208 -31.59 -40.68 -61.04
C VAL A 208 -32.42 -41.79 -61.64
N LYS A 209 -32.76 -42.82 -60.85
CA LYS A 209 -33.67 -43.89 -61.28
C LYS A 209 -35.07 -43.40 -61.64
N ALA A 210 -35.42 -42.16 -61.25
CA ALA A 210 -36.68 -41.50 -61.56
C ALA A 210 -36.59 -40.46 -62.69
N GLY A 211 -35.47 -40.37 -63.43
CA GLY A 211 -35.39 -39.58 -64.67
C GLY A 211 -34.67 -38.22 -64.58
N TYR A 212 -34.05 -37.88 -63.45
CA TYR A 212 -33.25 -36.65 -63.27
C TYR A 212 -31.75 -36.94 -63.49
N SER A 213 -31.23 -36.86 -64.72
CA SER A 213 -29.84 -37.23 -65.03
C SER A 213 -28.87 -36.03 -65.13
N ILE A 214 -27.96 -35.88 -64.15
CA ILE A 214 -26.55 -35.42 -64.22
C ILE A 214 -25.88 -35.73 -62.85
N SER A 215 -25.14 -36.84 -62.75
CA SER A 215 -25.22 -37.66 -61.53
C SER A 215 -24.05 -37.78 -60.54
N ILE A 216 -22.97 -37.01 -60.62
CA ILE A 216 -21.94 -36.99 -59.55
C ILE A 216 -21.64 -35.55 -59.11
N LEU A 217 -21.94 -34.58 -59.98
CA LEU A 217 -21.56 -33.19 -59.80
C LEU A 217 -22.33 -32.49 -58.67
N SER A 218 -23.60 -32.84 -58.42
CA SER A 218 -24.40 -32.26 -57.31
C SER A 218 -23.85 -32.65 -55.94
N VAL A 219 -23.40 -33.90 -55.79
CA VAL A 219 -22.74 -34.41 -54.57
C VAL A 219 -21.39 -33.72 -54.39
N ILE A 220 -20.60 -33.57 -55.47
CA ILE A 220 -19.32 -32.87 -55.43
C ILE A 220 -19.50 -31.40 -55.02
N VAL A 221 -20.48 -30.69 -55.60
CA VAL A 221 -20.78 -29.28 -55.25
C VAL A 221 -21.18 -29.18 -53.77
N SER A 222 -22.01 -30.10 -53.27
CA SER A 222 -22.38 -30.16 -51.86
C SER A 222 -21.18 -30.39 -50.93
N ILE A 223 -20.28 -31.32 -51.29
CA ILE A 223 -19.05 -31.60 -50.54
C ILE A 223 -18.11 -30.39 -50.57
N ALA A 224 -17.93 -29.74 -51.72
CA ALA A 224 -17.06 -28.58 -51.86
C ALA A 224 -17.54 -27.42 -50.98
N ILE A 225 -18.85 -27.15 -50.98
CA ILE A 225 -19.46 -26.11 -50.13
C ILE A 225 -19.26 -26.43 -48.64
N TYR A 226 -19.52 -27.66 -48.22
CA TYR A 226 -19.31 -28.08 -46.82
C TYR A 226 -17.82 -28.03 -46.42
N GLY A 227 -16.93 -28.50 -47.30
CA GLY A 227 -15.49 -28.54 -47.06
C GLY A 227 -14.87 -27.16 -46.86
N VAL A 228 -15.35 -26.14 -47.60
CA VAL A 228 -14.97 -24.74 -47.37
C VAL A 228 -15.45 -24.27 -46.00
N SER A 229 -16.72 -24.51 -45.63
CA SER A 229 -17.25 -24.11 -44.31
C SER A 229 -16.49 -24.76 -43.15
N LEU A 230 -16.19 -26.06 -43.25
CA LEU A 230 -15.42 -26.80 -42.26
C LEU A 230 -14.00 -26.22 -42.11
N SER A 231 -13.30 -25.96 -43.21
CA SER A 231 -11.93 -25.43 -43.20
C SER A 231 -11.84 -24.06 -42.53
N VAL A 232 -12.81 -23.18 -42.79
CA VAL A 232 -12.90 -21.85 -42.15
C VAL A 232 -13.11 -22.00 -40.64
N SER A 233 -14.03 -22.86 -40.22
CA SER A 233 -14.32 -23.08 -38.79
C SER A 233 -13.10 -23.59 -38.03
N THR A 234 -12.37 -24.57 -38.57
CA THR A 234 -11.18 -25.14 -37.93
C THR A 234 -10.06 -24.10 -37.82
N LEU A 235 -9.80 -23.31 -38.88
CA LEU A 235 -8.77 -22.26 -38.84
C LEU A 235 -9.06 -21.19 -37.78
N SER A 236 -10.33 -20.77 -37.66
CA SER A 236 -10.72 -19.75 -36.68
C SER A 236 -10.47 -20.21 -35.24
N SER A 237 -10.84 -21.45 -34.91
CA SER A 237 -10.64 -22.03 -33.57
C SER A 237 -9.16 -22.17 -33.18
N LEU A 238 -8.30 -22.56 -34.14
CA LEU A 238 -6.86 -22.67 -33.90
C LEU A 238 -6.21 -21.31 -33.60
N HIS A 239 -6.72 -20.24 -34.23
CA HIS A 239 -6.18 -18.90 -34.01
C HIS A 239 -6.60 -18.30 -32.67
N GLU A 240 -7.87 -18.45 -32.27
CA GLU A 240 -8.35 -18.00 -30.97
C GLU A 240 -7.60 -18.68 -29.82
N ASN A 241 -7.39 -20.00 -29.92
CA ASN A 241 -6.60 -20.75 -28.94
C ASN A 241 -5.14 -20.29 -28.89
N LYS A 242 -4.52 -19.99 -30.04
CA LYS A 242 -3.15 -19.47 -30.08
C LYS A 242 -3.03 -18.10 -29.41
N LYS A 243 -4.01 -17.22 -29.61
CA LYS A 243 -4.02 -15.88 -28.99
C LYS A 243 -4.26 -15.95 -27.48
N ALA A 244 -5.16 -16.82 -27.03
CA ALA A 244 -5.39 -17.06 -25.59
C ALA A 244 -4.13 -17.61 -24.91
N TYR A 245 -3.42 -18.51 -25.57
CA TYR A 245 -2.13 -19.04 -25.13
C TYR A 245 -1.05 -17.95 -25.04
N GLU A 246 -0.86 -17.14 -26.09
CA GLU A 246 0.17 -16.08 -26.07
C GLU A 246 -0.09 -14.99 -25.01
N THR A 247 -1.36 -14.69 -24.73
CA THR A 247 -1.74 -13.70 -23.69
C THR A 247 -1.47 -14.23 -22.29
N LEU A 248 -1.97 -15.44 -21.96
CA LEU A 248 -1.75 -16.04 -20.65
C LEU A 248 -0.26 -16.24 -20.33
N LYS A 249 0.52 -16.68 -21.32
CA LYS A 249 1.97 -16.83 -21.20
C LYS A 249 2.69 -15.52 -20.85
N ASN A 250 2.32 -14.43 -21.52
CA ASN A 250 2.94 -13.13 -21.29
C ASN A 250 2.59 -12.60 -19.90
N ASP A 251 1.32 -12.69 -19.49
CA ASP A 251 0.84 -12.25 -18.18
C ASP A 251 1.58 -13.00 -17.05
N LEU A 252 1.68 -14.33 -17.14
CA LEU A 252 2.41 -15.15 -16.17
C LEU A 252 3.90 -14.80 -16.12
N THR A 253 4.52 -14.57 -17.28
CA THR A 253 5.94 -14.23 -17.35
C THR A 253 6.22 -12.87 -16.71
N GLU A 254 5.34 -11.89 -16.91
CA GLU A 254 5.45 -10.56 -16.31
C GLU A 254 5.23 -10.61 -14.80
N GLU A 255 4.21 -11.33 -14.33
CA GLU A 255 3.94 -11.50 -12.89
C GLU A 255 5.11 -12.19 -12.17
N LEU A 256 5.65 -13.27 -12.74
CA LEU A 256 6.81 -13.96 -12.18
C LEU A 256 8.04 -13.06 -12.12
N LYS A 257 8.31 -12.26 -13.16
CA LYS A 257 9.42 -11.30 -13.16
C LYS A 257 9.26 -10.23 -12.08
N SER A 258 8.04 -9.72 -11.90
CA SER A 258 7.73 -8.72 -10.88
C SER A 258 8.00 -9.28 -9.47
N ILE A 259 7.45 -10.46 -9.15
CA ILE A 259 7.67 -11.12 -7.86
C ILE A 259 9.17 -11.40 -7.64
N ASN A 260 9.87 -11.91 -8.66
CA ASN A 260 11.29 -12.21 -8.54
C ASN A 260 12.10 -10.93 -8.27
N SER A 261 11.80 -9.82 -8.95
CA SER A 261 12.44 -8.52 -8.72
C SER A 261 12.25 -8.04 -7.28
N ILE A 262 11.02 -8.13 -6.76
CA ILE A 262 10.71 -7.74 -5.37
C ILE A 262 11.52 -8.58 -4.39
N LEU A 263 11.58 -9.90 -4.59
CA LEU A 263 12.36 -10.82 -3.75
C LEU A 263 13.87 -10.54 -3.80
N TYR A 264 14.43 -10.19 -4.97
CA TYR A 264 15.83 -9.81 -5.09
C TYR A 264 16.16 -8.51 -4.37
N THR A 265 15.32 -7.48 -4.51
CA THR A 265 15.48 -6.22 -3.77
C THR A 265 15.38 -6.47 -2.28
N LEU A 266 14.39 -7.26 -1.85
CA LEU A 266 14.24 -7.66 -0.46
C LEU A 266 15.49 -8.32 0.08
N LYS A 267 16.02 -9.32 -0.63
CA LYS A 267 17.23 -10.03 -0.24
C LYS A 267 18.40 -9.08 0.07
N GLU A 268 18.60 -8.03 -0.72
CA GLU A 268 19.66 -7.06 -0.48
C GLU A 268 19.36 -6.16 0.73
N GLU A 269 18.11 -5.75 0.94
CA GLU A 269 17.69 -4.94 2.10
C GLU A 269 17.82 -5.68 3.44
N VAL A 270 17.46 -6.96 3.49
CA VAL A 270 17.57 -7.80 4.70
C VAL A 270 18.87 -8.60 4.79
N LYS A 271 19.86 -8.34 3.93
CA LYS A 271 21.13 -9.08 3.89
C LYS A 271 21.93 -9.04 5.19
N GLN A 272 21.76 -7.97 5.97
CA GLN A 272 22.41 -7.79 7.27
C GLN A 272 21.59 -8.37 8.43
N GLU A 273 20.35 -8.80 8.18
CA GLU A 273 19.46 -9.37 9.17
C GLU A 273 19.52 -10.90 9.12
N LYS A 274 19.34 -11.55 10.28
CA LYS A 274 19.40 -13.01 10.54
C LYS A 274 19.50 -13.90 9.28
N SER A 275 20.58 -14.69 9.19
CA SER A 275 20.89 -15.58 8.04
C SER A 275 19.74 -16.49 7.60
N GLU A 276 18.86 -16.88 8.51
CA GLU A 276 17.71 -17.75 8.28
C GLU A 276 16.64 -17.11 7.36
N PHE A 277 16.42 -15.79 7.46
CA PHE A 277 15.43 -15.10 6.63
C PHE A 277 15.94 -14.89 5.19
N SER A 278 17.22 -14.51 5.05
CA SER A 278 17.87 -14.44 3.73
C SER A 278 17.87 -15.81 3.02
N ASN A 279 18.07 -16.90 3.76
CA ASN A 279 17.96 -18.26 3.23
C ASN A 279 16.54 -18.60 2.77
N THR A 280 15.53 -18.19 3.53
CA THR A 280 14.11 -18.40 3.18
C THR A 280 13.73 -17.64 1.91
N ILE A 281 14.12 -16.37 1.77
CA ILE A 281 13.93 -15.60 0.53
C ILE A 281 14.63 -16.28 -0.65
N ASN A 282 15.85 -16.78 -0.48
CA ASN A 282 16.55 -17.53 -1.53
C ASN A 282 15.78 -18.79 -1.96
N GLY A 283 15.12 -19.47 -1.02
CA GLY A 283 14.23 -20.59 -1.31
C GLY A 283 13.10 -20.17 -2.26
N TYR A 284 12.42 -19.06 -1.96
CA TYR A 284 11.34 -18.53 -2.79
C TYR A 284 11.81 -18.00 -4.14
N ILE A 285 12.97 -17.35 -4.21
CA ILE A 285 13.59 -16.94 -5.50
C ILE A 285 13.80 -18.16 -6.39
N ASN A 286 14.30 -19.27 -5.83
CA ASN A 286 14.49 -20.51 -6.58
C ASN A 286 13.17 -21.12 -7.03
N GLU A 287 12.12 -21.10 -6.20
CA GLU A 287 10.79 -21.57 -6.57
C GLU A 287 10.16 -20.74 -7.69
N VAL A 288 10.19 -19.41 -7.59
CA VAL A 288 9.69 -18.50 -8.62
C VAL A 288 10.46 -18.66 -9.92
N THR A 289 11.78 -18.86 -9.85
CA THR A 289 12.61 -19.12 -11.04
C THR A 289 12.27 -20.47 -11.69
N LYS A 290 12.02 -21.52 -10.91
CA LYS A 290 11.53 -22.81 -11.44
C LYS A 290 10.17 -22.67 -12.13
N LEU A 291 9.25 -21.89 -11.56
CA LEU A 291 7.96 -21.59 -12.20
C LEU A 291 8.15 -20.84 -13.52
N GLN A 292 9.07 -19.86 -13.56
CA GLN A 292 9.43 -19.14 -14.78
C GLN A 292 9.98 -20.05 -15.87
N ASP A 293 10.85 -20.99 -15.50
CA ASP A 293 11.34 -22.01 -16.43
C ASP A 293 10.20 -22.92 -16.90
N LYS A 294 9.27 -23.31 -16.02
CA LYS A 294 8.09 -24.12 -16.35
C LYS A 294 7.16 -23.40 -17.34
N VAL A 295 6.88 -22.09 -17.16
CA VAL A 295 6.13 -21.27 -18.14
C VAL A 295 6.83 -21.25 -19.50
N SER A 296 8.16 -21.12 -19.51
CA SER A 296 8.92 -21.07 -20.77
C SER A 296 8.78 -22.37 -21.57
N GLN A 297 8.69 -23.51 -20.87
CA GLN A 297 8.60 -24.86 -21.43
C GLN A 297 7.16 -25.31 -21.74
N CYS A 298 6.13 -24.63 -21.20
CA CYS A 298 4.73 -24.95 -21.50
C CYS A 298 4.44 -24.85 -23.01
N ARG A 299 3.64 -25.80 -23.50
CA ARG A 299 3.18 -25.89 -24.90
C ARG A 299 1.66 -25.93 -25.04
N SER A 300 0.93 -25.95 -23.92
CA SER A 300 -0.54 -25.99 -23.86
C SER A 300 -1.07 -25.02 -22.80
N ILE A 301 -2.32 -24.61 -22.95
CA ILE A 301 -3.03 -23.74 -21.99
C ILE A 301 -3.18 -24.44 -20.63
N GLU A 302 -3.42 -25.75 -20.62
CA GLU A 302 -3.55 -26.54 -19.38
C GLU A 302 -2.27 -26.47 -18.52
N CYS A 303 -1.10 -26.52 -19.15
CA CYS A 303 0.19 -26.35 -18.48
C CYS A 303 0.33 -24.96 -17.85
N GLU A 304 -0.11 -23.91 -18.55
CA GLU A 304 -0.04 -22.54 -18.06
C GLU A 304 -1.04 -22.28 -16.91
N GLU A 305 -2.23 -22.87 -16.97
CA GLU A 305 -3.19 -22.84 -15.86
C GLU A 305 -2.67 -23.56 -14.61
N GLU A 306 -1.96 -24.67 -14.78
CA GLU A 306 -1.29 -25.36 -13.66
C GLU A 306 -0.24 -24.46 -13.02
N VAL A 307 0.62 -23.80 -13.83
CA VAL A 307 1.63 -22.87 -13.32
C VAL A 307 0.99 -21.66 -12.64
N LYS A 308 -0.14 -21.15 -13.15
CA LYS A 308 -0.90 -20.08 -12.50
C LYS A 308 -1.37 -20.46 -11.10
N ASN A 309 -1.85 -21.70 -10.92
CA ASN A 309 -2.28 -22.20 -9.61
C ASN A 309 -1.09 -22.39 -8.66
N GLU A 310 0.03 -22.94 -9.15
CA GLU A 310 1.27 -23.05 -8.37
C GLU A 310 1.79 -21.67 -7.94
N LEU A 311 1.80 -20.70 -8.86
CA LEU A 311 2.18 -19.32 -8.58
C LEU A 311 1.28 -18.68 -7.51
N GLY A 312 -0.03 -18.90 -7.58
CA GLY A 312 -0.96 -18.40 -6.55
C GLY A 312 -0.64 -18.92 -5.15
N ASN A 313 -0.28 -20.20 -5.04
CA ASN A 313 0.13 -20.81 -3.76
C ASN A 313 1.49 -20.28 -3.28
N THR A 314 2.50 -20.23 -4.15
CA THR A 314 3.83 -19.68 -3.82
C THR A 314 3.73 -18.22 -3.40
N ARG A 315 2.94 -17.42 -4.12
CA ARG A 315 2.68 -16.01 -3.79
C ARG A 315 2.07 -15.88 -2.38
N ARG A 316 1.08 -16.68 -2.05
CA ARG A 316 0.49 -16.68 -0.70
C ARG A 316 1.50 -17.02 0.39
N MET A 317 2.34 -18.04 0.18
CA MET A 317 3.38 -18.43 1.14
C MET A 317 4.40 -17.31 1.36
N ILE A 318 4.86 -16.69 0.28
CA ILE A 318 5.75 -15.52 0.34
C ILE A 318 5.09 -14.40 1.14
N THR A 319 3.83 -14.05 0.86
CA THR A 319 3.13 -12.98 1.57
C THR A 319 3.06 -13.24 3.08
N ILE A 320 2.76 -14.47 3.50
CA ILE A 320 2.71 -14.84 4.92
C ILE A 320 4.08 -14.64 5.59
N GLU A 321 5.15 -15.13 4.98
CA GLU A 321 6.51 -14.99 5.54
C GLU A 321 6.98 -13.53 5.62
N LEU A 322 6.65 -12.74 4.61
CA LEU A 322 6.92 -11.31 4.60
C LEU A 322 6.16 -10.59 5.73
N ASN A 323 4.88 -10.90 5.93
CA ASN A 323 4.10 -10.31 7.04
C ASN A 323 4.60 -10.75 8.42
N ASN A 324 5.06 -12.00 8.56
CA ASN A 324 5.70 -12.48 9.78
C ASN A 324 6.96 -11.65 10.11
N LEU A 325 7.76 -11.29 9.11
CA LEU A 325 8.92 -10.43 9.33
C LEU A 325 8.51 -9.04 9.83
N ILE A 326 7.48 -8.43 9.24
CA ILE A 326 6.96 -7.14 9.71
C ILE A 326 6.51 -7.25 11.17
N PHE A 327 5.78 -8.32 11.50
CA PHE A 327 5.31 -8.58 12.86
C PHE A 327 6.48 -8.70 13.85
N ASP A 328 7.49 -9.50 13.52
CA ASP A 328 8.68 -9.69 14.35
C ASP A 328 9.46 -8.39 14.53
N LYS A 329 9.58 -7.58 13.47
CA LYS A 329 10.23 -6.26 13.54
C LYS A 329 9.50 -5.29 14.45
N ILE A 330 8.19 -5.19 14.31
CA ILE A 330 7.35 -4.36 15.18
C ILE A 330 7.46 -4.84 16.63
N LYS A 331 7.40 -6.15 16.85
CA LYS A 331 7.51 -6.75 18.18
C LYS A 331 8.87 -6.43 18.84
N LEU A 332 9.97 -6.66 18.14
CA LEU A 332 11.32 -6.38 18.65
C LEU A 332 11.48 -4.90 19.02
N TYR A 333 10.98 -4.00 18.16
CA TYR A 333 11.00 -2.57 18.43
C TYR A 333 10.12 -2.18 19.63
N ASN A 334 8.91 -2.73 19.74
CA ASN A 334 8.01 -2.44 20.86
C ASN A 334 8.59 -2.97 22.18
N ASP A 335 9.20 -4.16 22.18
CA ASP A 335 9.93 -4.71 23.33
C ASP A 335 11.13 -3.80 23.72
N PHE A 336 11.85 -3.26 22.72
CA PHE A 336 12.91 -2.28 22.93
C PHE A 336 12.38 -0.99 23.58
N SER A 337 11.27 -0.44 23.07
CA SER A 337 10.61 0.75 23.62
C SER A 337 10.17 0.53 25.06
N GLU A 338 9.52 -0.61 25.35
CA GLU A 338 9.07 -0.96 26.70
C GLU A 338 10.22 -1.05 27.69
N LYS A 339 11.34 -1.67 27.29
CA LYS A 339 12.55 -1.78 28.12
C LYS A 339 13.22 -0.44 28.43
N LEU A 340 12.87 0.66 27.76
CA LEU A 340 13.41 1.99 28.06
C LEU A 340 12.49 2.81 28.98
N LYS A 341 11.24 2.39 29.19
CA LYS A 341 10.25 3.11 30.01
C LYS A 341 10.69 3.29 31.47
N PHE A 342 11.50 2.39 32.03
CA PHE A 342 11.98 2.51 33.41
C PHE A 342 12.89 3.75 33.63
N LEU A 343 13.51 4.27 32.58
CA LEU A 343 14.26 5.53 32.62
C LEU A 343 13.35 6.76 32.37
N GLY A 344 12.07 6.55 32.06
CA GLY A 344 11.14 7.58 31.61
C GLY A 344 11.31 7.95 30.13
N ILE A 345 11.96 7.10 29.32
CA ILE A 345 12.03 7.26 27.86
C ILE A 345 10.81 6.58 27.25
N ASN A 346 9.85 7.38 26.77
CA ASN A 346 8.65 6.88 26.11
C ASN A 346 8.79 7.08 24.60
N LEU A 347 9.10 6.01 23.87
CA LEU A 347 9.06 6.01 22.41
C LEU A 347 7.67 5.56 21.93
N PRO A 348 7.13 6.12 20.83
CA PRO A 348 5.86 5.69 20.28
C PRO A 348 5.91 4.21 19.90
N GLU A 349 4.98 3.41 20.42
CA GLU A 349 4.82 2.02 19.98
C GLU A 349 4.27 1.98 18.55
N LEU A 350 4.68 0.98 17.79
CA LEU A 350 4.21 0.76 16.43
C LEU A 350 3.00 -0.16 16.44
N GLU A 351 1.93 0.27 15.78
CA GLU A 351 0.74 -0.55 15.58
C GLU A 351 1.01 -1.66 14.58
N TYR A 352 0.46 -2.84 14.85
CA TYR A 352 0.47 -3.93 13.88
C TYR A 352 -0.45 -3.60 12.69
N PRO A 353 -0.07 -3.98 11.46
CA PRO A 353 -0.94 -3.83 10.29
C PRO A 353 -2.29 -4.51 10.54
N LYS A 354 -3.38 -3.80 10.24
CA LYS A 354 -4.75 -4.34 10.36
C LYS A 354 -5.10 -5.31 9.24
N GLU A 355 -4.42 -5.17 8.10
CA GLU A 355 -4.61 -5.98 6.90
C GLU A 355 -3.26 -6.57 6.49
N GLU A 356 -3.32 -7.71 5.81
CA GLU A 356 -2.15 -8.39 5.27
C GLU A 356 -1.53 -7.53 4.16
N ILE A 357 -0.23 -7.26 4.29
CA ILE A 357 0.51 -6.46 3.31
C ILE A 357 0.86 -7.34 2.14
N LYS A 358 0.41 -6.95 0.95
CA LYS A 358 0.68 -7.68 -0.29
C LYS A 358 2.15 -7.54 -0.70
N ILE A 359 2.66 -8.53 -1.43
CA ILE A 359 4.05 -8.54 -1.96
C ILE A 359 4.38 -7.26 -2.71
N GLU A 360 3.45 -6.72 -3.48
CA GLU A 360 3.68 -5.53 -4.31
C GLU A 360 3.89 -4.26 -3.47
N GLU A 361 3.28 -4.18 -2.28
CA GLU A 361 3.33 -3.03 -1.38
C GLU A 361 4.41 -3.20 -0.29
N PHE A 362 4.98 -4.41 -0.20
CA PHE A 362 5.84 -4.80 0.91
C PHE A 362 7.09 -3.94 1.05
N LEU A 363 7.80 -3.68 -0.06
CA LEU A 363 9.05 -2.93 -0.04
C LEU A 363 8.86 -1.51 0.50
N ASP A 364 7.82 -0.82 0.03
CA ASP A 364 7.52 0.54 0.45
C ASP A 364 7.14 0.59 1.94
N PHE A 365 6.29 -0.35 2.38
CA PHE A 365 5.92 -0.46 3.78
C PHE A 365 7.13 -0.76 4.66
N TYR A 366 7.95 -1.73 4.27
CA TYR A 366 9.14 -2.15 5.01
C TYR A 366 10.15 -1.02 5.16
N ASN A 367 10.41 -0.27 4.08
CA ASN A 367 11.33 0.87 4.11
C ASN A 367 10.83 1.99 5.02
N ASN A 368 9.52 2.28 5.00
CA ASN A 368 8.93 3.25 5.90
C ASN A 368 9.02 2.79 7.37
N LEU A 369 8.66 1.52 7.65
CA LEU A 369 8.77 0.92 8.98
C LEU A 369 10.21 1.03 9.52
N ARG A 370 11.19 0.62 8.72
CA ARG A 370 12.61 0.69 9.04
C ARG A 370 13.05 2.12 9.35
N SER A 371 12.66 3.09 8.51
CA SER A 371 13.00 4.50 8.71
C SER A 371 12.45 5.05 10.03
N VAL A 372 11.20 4.71 10.38
CA VAL A 372 10.59 5.11 11.65
C VAL A 372 11.35 4.49 12.84
N ILE A 373 11.67 3.20 12.77
CA ILE A 373 12.45 2.50 13.79
C ILE A 373 13.83 3.16 13.97
N GLU A 374 14.58 3.38 12.89
CA GLU A 374 15.90 4.01 12.92
C GLU A 374 15.87 5.41 13.54
N LYS A 375 14.86 6.22 13.19
CA LYS A 375 14.65 7.56 13.78
C LYS A 375 14.37 7.48 15.28
N ASN A 376 13.58 6.52 15.72
CA ASN A 376 13.24 6.34 17.12
C ASN A 376 14.44 5.83 17.93
N ILE A 377 15.24 4.92 17.37
CA ILE A 377 16.51 4.45 17.96
C ILE A 377 17.49 5.62 18.11
N LEU A 378 17.65 6.47 17.09
CA LEU A 378 18.49 7.66 17.16
C LEU A 378 18.00 8.63 18.25
N THR A 379 16.68 8.81 18.34
CA THR A 379 16.05 9.63 19.39
C THR A 379 16.38 9.09 20.78
N ALA A 380 16.26 7.78 20.99
CA ALA A 380 16.62 7.12 22.24
C ALA A 380 18.10 7.32 22.61
N ALA A 381 19.01 7.15 21.65
CA ALA A 381 20.44 7.38 21.84
C ALA A 381 20.74 8.83 22.26
N ASN A 382 20.10 9.80 21.61
CA ASN A 382 20.24 11.22 21.94
C ASN A 382 19.73 11.54 23.36
N ILE A 383 18.58 10.98 23.74
CA ILE A 383 18.01 11.14 25.08
C ILE A 383 18.97 10.55 26.14
N ILE A 384 19.51 9.35 25.91
CA ILE A 384 20.47 8.72 26.83
C ILE A 384 21.78 9.52 26.92
N ASN A 385 22.29 10.01 25.79
CA ASN A 385 23.50 10.84 25.78
C ASN A 385 23.28 12.17 26.52
N SER A 386 22.10 12.79 26.38
CA SER A 386 21.72 13.98 27.16
C SER A 386 21.58 13.68 28.65
N LEU A 387 20.99 12.52 29.01
CA LEU A 387 20.95 12.03 30.39
C LEU A 387 22.36 11.92 30.97
N ILE A 388 23.29 11.30 30.23
CA ILE A 388 24.70 11.16 30.65
C ILE A 388 25.37 12.52 30.88
N GLU A 389 25.15 13.49 29.98
CA GLU A 389 25.68 14.85 30.17
C GLU A 389 25.11 15.53 31.42
N ASN A 390 23.81 15.39 31.66
CA ASN A 390 23.15 15.98 32.82
C ASN A 390 23.58 15.31 34.13
N LEU A 391 23.86 14.01 34.11
CA LEU A 391 24.48 13.31 35.25
C LEU A 391 25.87 13.86 35.57
N GLY A 392 26.68 14.14 34.54
CA GLY A 392 27.98 14.80 34.70
C GLY A 392 27.86 16.20 35.31
N LYS A 393 26.99 17.07 34.76
CA LYS A 393 26.79 18.44 35.24
C LYS A 393 26.16 18.52 36.63
N THR A 394 25.23 17.62 36.95
CA THR A 394 24.47 17.69 38.20
C THR A 394 25.21 16.97 39.33
N LEU A 395 25.64 15.73 39.09
CA LEU A 395 26.17 14.82 40.11
C LEU A 395 27.68 14.56 39.98
N GLY A 396 28.34 14.97 38.90
CA GLY A 396 29.74 14.63 38.63
C GLY A 396 29.95 13.19 38.15
N LEU A 397 28.88 12.51 37.67
CA LEU A 397 28.95 11.14 37.19
C LEU A 397 29.25 11.12 35.69
N TYR A 398 30.50 10.85 35.33
CA TYR A 398 30.96 10.80 33.94
C TYR A 398 30.87 9.39 33.37
N LEU A 399 29.83 9.15 32.56
CA LEU A 399 29.64 7.89 31.84
C LEU A 399 30.04 8.05 30.36
N GLN A 400 30.52 6.97 29.74
CA GLN A 400 30.76 6.97 28.30
C GLN A 400 29.43 7.07 27.54
N LYS A 401 29.37 7.99 26.58
CA LYS A 401 28.25 8.16 25.63
C LYS A 401 28.11 6.95 24.71
N VAL A 402 26.88 6.72 24.23
CA VAL A 402 26.59 5.75 23.18
C VAL A 402 27.23 6.22 21.87
N LYS A 403 28.21 5.45 21.37
CA LYS A 403 28.92 5.73 20.11
C LYS A 403 28.34 4.98 18.92
N VAL A 404 27.88 3.76 19.13
CA VAL A 404 27.27 2.90 18.11
C VAL A 404 25.76 2.87 18.36
N ILE A 405 25.00 3.38 17.38
CA ILE A 405 23.55 3.59 17.51
C ILE A 405 22.83 2.36 16.98
N ASN A 406 22.51 1.42 17.88
CA ASN A 406 21.63 0.28 17.61
C ASN A 406 20.89 -0.11 18.91
N GLU A 407 19.86 -0.95 18.79
CA GLU A 407 18.98 -1.33 19.91
C GLU A 407 19.77 -1.95 21.07
N ASP A 408 20.65 -2.92 20.79
CA ASP A 408 21.38 -3.66 21.82
C ASP A 408 22.32 -2.78 22.63
N ASN A 409 23.13 -1.95 21.98
CA ASN A 409 24.07 -1.05 22.65
C ASN A 409 23.33 0.01 23.48
N ILE A 410 22.19 0.50 22.98
CA ILE A 410 21.33 1.43 23.71
C ILE A 410 20.76 0.77 24.96
N LEU A 411 20.25 -0.46 24.85
CA LEU A 411 19.70 -1.22 25.98
C LEU A 411 20.78 -1.57 27.00
N GLU A 412 21.97 -1.99 26.56
CA GLU A 412 23.10 -2.27 27.43
C GLU A 412 23.49 -1.00 28.21
N LYS A 413 23.57 0.13 27.51
CA LYS A 413 23.88 1.40 28.15
C LYS A 413 22.81 1.81 29.14
N ALA A 414 21.54 1.73 28.77
CA ALA A 414 20.41 2.02 29.66
C ALA A 414 20.46 1.18 30.94
N LYS A 415 20.73 -0.13 30.83
CA LYS A 415 20.86 -1.05 31.98
C LYS A 415 22.05 -0.73 32.88
N SER A 416 23.13 -0.17 32.32
CA SER A 416 24.32 0.22 33.09
C SER A 416 24.08 1.43 34.01
N ILE A 417 22.96 2.15 33.85
CA ILE A 417 22.61 3.33 34.64
C ILE A 417 21.91 2.86 35.92
N ASP A 418 22.61 2.95 37.06
CA ASP A 418 22.01 2.64 38.36
C ASP A 418 21.10 3.77 38.83
N VAL A 419 19.84 3.68 38.39
CA VAL A 419 18.78 4.64 38.72
C VAL A 419 18.62 4.84 40.22
N LYS A 420 18.78 3.78 41.03
CA LYS A 420 18.54 3.82 42.47
C LYS A 420 19.63 4.61 43.18
N ASP A 421 20.89 4.36 42.84
CA ASP A 421 22.03 5.13 43.37
C ASP A 421 21.94 6.60 42.95
N ILE A 422 21.63 6.85 41.67
CA ILE A 422 21.48 8.21 41.13
C ILE A 422 20.37 8.98 41.85
N ASP A 423 19.18 8.39 42.00
CA ASP A 423 18.06 9.04 42.66
C ASP A 423 18.37 9.36 44.13
N THR A 424 19.03 8.43 44.82
CA THR A 424 19.46 8.63 46.22
C THR A 424 20.41 9.82 46.34
N LYS A 425 21.45 9.88 45.51
CA LYS A 425 22.42 10.99 45.50
C LYS A 425 21.77 12.31 45.15
N LEU A 426 20.87 12.31 44.16
CA LEU A 426 20.14 13.50 43.75
C LEU A 426 19.22 14.03 44.86
N ASN A 427 18.48 13.15 45.53
CA ASN A 427 17.59 13.53 46.62
C ASN A 427 18.36 14.07 47.83
N ILE A 428 19.50 13.47 48.18
CA ILE A 428 20.39 13.99 49.25
C ILE A 428 20.86 15.41 48.91
N CYS A 429 21.33 15.61 47.68
CA CYS A 429 21.76 16.92 47.20
C CYS A 429 20.64 17.97 47.25
N LEU A 430 19.45 17.64 46.77
CA LEU A 430 18.28 18.52 46.82
C LEU A 430 17.84 18.80 48.27
N GLY A 431 17.96 17.82 49.18
CA GLY A 431 17.72 18.00 50.62
C GLY A 431 18.68 19.03 51.22
N LYS A 432 19.98 18.87 51.00
CA LYS A 432 20.99 19.86 51.42
C LYS A 432 20.72 21.26 50.85
N ALA A 433 20.35 21.34 49.56
CA ALA A 433 20.00 22.61 48.92
C ALA A 433 18.75 23.26 49.55
N THR A 434 17.77 22.46 49.97
CA THR A 434 16.58 22.93 50.67
C THR A 434 16.94 23.56 52.02
N GLU A 435 17.81 22.91 52.80
CA GLU A 435 18.28 23.44 54.10
C GLU A 435 19.07 24.74 53.94
N ILE A 436 20.04 24.78 53.02
CA ILE A 436 20.77 26.02 52.69
C ILE A 436 19.81 27.13 52.22
N GLY A 437 18.82 26.77 51.40
CA GLY A 437 17.82 27.68 50.89
C GLY A 437 16.99 28.33 52.00
N GLN A 438 16.66 27.60 53.07
CA GLN A 438 15.95 28.16 54.22
C GLN A 438 16.76 29.28 54.90
N LEU A 439 18.08 29.10 55.01
CA LEU A 439 18.99 30.05 55.64
C LEU A 439 19.23 31.31 54.79
N LEU A 440 19.59 31.13 53.52
CA LEU A 440 20.11 32.21 52.67
C LEU A 440 19.03 32.92 51.85
N LEU A 441 17.99 32.20 51.41
CA LEU A 441 17.01 32.72 50.46
C LEU A 441 15.77 33.27 51.19
N THR A 442 15.91 34.32 51.98
CA THR A 442 14.82 34.80 52.88
C THR A 442 13.79 35.72 52.22
N THR A 443 14.00 36.11 50.96
CA THR A 443 13.15 37.07 50.25
C THR A 443 11.93 36.41 49.57
N PRO A 444 10.79 37.12 49.43
CA PRO A 444 9.60 36.62 48.74
C PRO A 444 9.87 36.13 47.31
N ASP A 445 10.80 36.78 46.60
CA ASP A 445 11.15 36.48 45.21
C ASP A 445 11.81 35.10 45.03
N THR A 446 12.25 34.47 46.12
CA THR A 446 12.88 33.14 46.12
C THR A 446 11.93 32.01 46.54
N PHE A 447 10.66 32.34 46.85
CA PHE A 447 9.67 31.38 47.35
C PHE A 447 9.43 30.20 46.40
N GLU A 448 9.24 30.46 45.10
CA GLU A 448 9.00 29.40 44.12
C GLU A 448 10.19 28.45 44.01
N LEU A 449 11.42 28.96 44.08
CA LEU A 449 12.62 28.11 44.06
C LEU A 449 12.69 27.20 45.31
N LYS A 450 12.34 27.71 46.49
CA LYS A 450 12.27 26.91 47.72
C LYS A 450 11.25 25.78 47.60
N LYS A 451 10.08 26.10 47.04
CA LYS A 451 9.01 25.12 46.80
C LYS A 451 9.45 24.05 45.79
N GLU A 452 10.10 24.44 44.69
CA GLU A 452 10.66 23.53 43.69
C GLU A 452 11.69 22.58 44.32
N LEU A 453 12.62 23.10 45.13
CA LEU A 453 13.63 22.31 45.85
C LEU A 453 13.02 21.31 46.84
N ALA A 454 11.97 21.71 47.57
CA ALA A 454 11.33 20.85 48.57
C ALA A 454 10.43 19.77 47.96
N THR A 455 9.88 20.01 46.76
CA THR A 455 8.91 19.09 46.13
C THR A 455 9.57 18.06 45.21
N LEU A 456 10.65 18.42 44.53
CA LEU A 456 11.31 17.54 43.57
C LEU A 456 11.84 16.21 44.17
N PRO A 457 12.39 16.17 45.40
CA PRO A 457 12.84 14.92 46.02
C PRO A 457 11.72 13.88 46.21
N LEU A 458 10.47 14.33 46.32
CA LEU A 458 9.31 13.48 46.55
C LEU A 458 8.83 12.77 45.27
N GLN A 459 9.32 13.19 44.10
CA GLN A 459 8.95 12.60 42.82
C GLN A 459 9.77 11.33 42.54
N PRO A 460 9.20 10.31 41.87
CA PRO A 460 9.97 9.15 41.42
C PRO A 460 11.01 9.54 40.38
N PHE A 461 12.11 8.79 40.30
CA PHE A 461 13.14 9.06 39.31
C PHE A 461 12.61 8.91 37.87
N THR A 462 12.91 9.92 37.06
CA THR A 462 12.77 9.93 35.60
C THR A 462 13.86 10.82 35.02
N ILE A 463 14.14 10.69 33.72
CA ILE A 463 15.01 11.66 33.01
C ILE A 463 14.49 13.09 33.18
N ASN A 464 13.17 13.28 33.19
CA ASN A 464 12.57 14.59 33.41
C ASN A 464 12.88 15.15 34.81
N LYS A 465 12.84 14.31 35.85
CA LYS A 465 13.25 14.69 37.21
C LYS A 465 14.70 15.17 37.23
N LEU A 466 15.62 14.45 36.60
CA LEU A 466 17.03 14.88 36.53
C LEU A 466 17.19 16.20 35.77
N ASN A 467 16.52 16.36 34.63
CA ASN A 467 16.58 17.58 33.83
C ASN A 467 16.04 18.79 34.59
N GLN A 468 14.95 18.60 35.35
CA GLN A 468 14.40 19.63 36.23
C GLN A 468 15.37 19.93 37.38
N ALA A 469 15.92 18.90 38.02
CA ALA A 469 16.87 19.05 39.12
C ALA A 469 18.11 19.84 38.68
N SER A 470 18.67 19.53 37.52
CA SER A 470 19.82 20.24 36.94
C SER A 470 19.53 21.75 36.82
N LYS A 471 18.38 22.12 36.22
CA LYS A 471 17.97 23.54 36.06
C LYS A 471 17.71 24.24 37.39
N ILE A 472 17.01 23.56 38.31
CA ILE A 472 16.68 24.10 39.63
C ILE A 472 17.96 24.32 40.45
N LEU A 473 18.87 23.34 40.43
CA LEU A 473 20.15 23.42 41.14
C LEU A 473 21.07 24.47 40.51
N GLU A 474 21.09 24.62 39.19
CA GLU A 474 21.79 25.71 38.52
C GLU A 474 21.28 27.07 39.01
N LYS A 475 19.97 27.30 38.92
CA LYS A 475 19.33 28.52 39.42
C LYS A 475 19.62 28.75 40.90
N PHE A 476 19.51 27.71 41.73
CA PHE A 476 19.84 27.77 43.15
C PHE A 476 21.29 28.16 43.40
N THR A 477 22.26 27.52 42.73
CA THR A 477 23.68 27.83 42.90
C THR A 477 24.01 29.26 42.47
N ASN A 478 23.40 29.77 41.40
CA ASN A 478 23.61 31.13 40.91
C ASN A 478 23.04 32.19 41.87
N ILE A 479 21.81 32.01 42.34
CA ILE A 479 21.19 32.93 43.31
C ILE A 479 21.97 32.90 44.63
N THR A 480 22.30 31.70 45.11
CA THR A 480 23.06 31.53 46.36
C THR A 480 24.43 32.19 46.26
N LEU A 481 25.12 32.07 45.13
CA LEU A 481 26.39 32.76 44.90
C LEU A 481 26.23 34.29 44.97
N SER A 482 25.17 34.85 44.39
CA SER A 482 24.88 36.29 44.44
C SER A 482 24.65 36.76 45.88
N GLU A 483 23.75 36.08 46.61
CA GLU A 483 23.43 36.41 48.01
C GLU A 483 24.65 36.26 48.93
N LEU A 484 25.42 35.18 48.75
CA LEU A 484 26.64 34.92 49.52
C LEU A 484 27.70 35.99 49.23
N SER A 485 27.86 36.41 47.97
CA SER A 485 28.84 37.45 47.60
C SER A 485 28.46 38.82 48.18
N MET A 486 27.17 39.17 48.17
CA MET A 486 26.67 40.42 48.75
C MET A 486 26.87 40.44 50.28
N SER A 487 26.52 39.33 50.93
CA SER A 487 26.71 39.15 52.37
C SER A 487 28.19 39.17 52.75
N TYR A 488 29.04 38.51 51.94
CA TYR A 488 30.49 38.52 52.13
C TYR A 488 31.09 39.92 51.98
N SER A 489 30.66 40.73 51.01
CA SER A 489 31.12 42.13 50.90
C SER A 489 30.78 42.92 52.16
N THR A 490 29.56 42.75 52.69
CA THR A 490 29.13 43.43 53.92
C THR A 490 29.93 42.95 55.13
N PHE A 491 30.17 41.64 55.24
CA PHE A 491 30.99 41.05 56.29
C PHE A 491 32.44 41.52 56.21
N ARG A 492 33.00 41.63 55.01
CA ARG A 492 34.37 42.11 54.77
C ARG A 492 34.56 43.54 55.27
N ASP A 493 33.57 44.42 55.08
CA ASP A 493 33.62 45.78 55.63
C ASP A 493 33.73 45.76 57.17
N ILE A 494 32.99 44.88 57.83
CA ILE A 494 33.07 44.66 59.29
C ILE A 494 34.45 44.09 59.67
N SER A 495 34.89 43.03 58.98
CA SER A 495 36.18 42.37 59.19
C SER A 495 37.36 43.33 59.05
N MET A 496 37.36 44.22 58.05
CA MET A 496 38.40 45.23 57.87
C MET A 496 38.45 46.23 59.03
N LYS A 497 37.28 46.60 59.58
CA LYS A 497 37.17 47.59 60.64
C LYS A 497 37.57 47.07 62.03
N PHE A 498 37.29 45.81 62.34
CA PHE A 498 37.54 45.22 63.68
C PHE A 498 38.66 44.16 63.70
N SER A 499 38.88 43.45 62.60
CA SER A 499 40.05 42.62 62.29
C SER A 499 40.47 41.57 63.34
N THR A 500 39.52 40.82 63.89
CA THR A 500 39.84 39.68 64.78
C THR A 500 40.42 38.50 63.99
N ILE A 501 41.18 37.63 64.66
CA ILE A 501 41.74 36.41 64.04
C ILE A 501 40.61 35.52 63.52
N GLU A 502 39.54 35.38 64.30
CA GLU A 502 38.36 34.61 63.92
C GLU A 502 37.68 35.17 62.66
N MET A 503 37.56 36.49 62.54
CA MET A 503 36.97 37.12 61.34
C MET A 503 37.83 36.93 60.11
N LYS A 504 39.16 37.02 60.22
CA LYS A 504 40.05 36.77 59.07
C LYS A 504 39.99 35.33 58.60
N ASN A 505 39.97 34.37 59.52
CA ASN A 505 39.81 32.96 59.18
C ASN A 505 38.44 32.70 58.52
N LEU A 506 37.37 33.30 59.06
CA LEU A 506 36.04 33.20 58.47
C LEU A 506 35.97 33.85 57.09
N GLU A 507 36.58 35.02 56.90
CA GLU A 507 36.68 35.72 55.61
C GLU A 507 37.38 34.83 54.57
N GLU A 508 38.52 34.22 54.92
CA GLU A 508 39.24 33.30 54.03
C GLU A 508 38.39 32.09 53.63
N ILE A 509 37.74 31.43 54.61
CA ILE A 509 36.87 30.28 54.36
C ILE A 509 35.72 30.64 53.40
N ILE A 510 35.02 31.75 53.64
CA ILE A 510 33.91 32.17 52.78
C ILE A 510 34.42 32.60 51.39
N ASN A 511 35.57 33.26 51.30
CA ASN A 511 36.17 33.63 50.03
C ASN A 511 36.52 32.39 49.19
N THR A 512 37.14 31.37 49.80
CA THR A 512 37.41 30.08 49.13
C THR A 512 36.11 29.42 48.65
N LEU A 513 35.05 29.48 49.46
CA LEU A 513 33.74 28.93 49.09
C LEU A 513 33.12 29.68 47.90
N ILE A 514 33.19 31.00 47.85
CA ILE A 514 32.72 31.82 46.72
C ILE A 514 33.49 31.46 45.44
N ILE A 515 34.83 31.35 45.51
CA ILE A 515 35.66 30.95 44.37
C ILE A 515 35.26 29.56 43.86
N ALA A 516 35.04 28.60 44.77
CA ALA A 516 34.59 27.25 44.42
C ALA A 516 33.21 27.26 43.73
N MET A 517 32.29 28.11 44.18
CA MET A 517 30.96 28.26 43.60
C MET A 517 30.97 28.86 42.19
N GLN A 518 31.94 29.72 41.89
CA GLN A 518 32.11 30.37 40.57
C GLN A 518 32.62 29.43 39.48
N SER A 519 33.27 28.32 39.83
CA SER A 519 33.79 27.36 38.84
C SER A 519 32.68 26.76 37.98
N ALA A 520 32.76 26.93 36.66
CA ALA A 520 31.77 26.39 35.72
C ALA A 520 31.84 24.85 35.61
N ASP A 521 33.01 24.26 35.86
CA ASP A 521 33.26 22.82 35.69
C ASP A 521 32.87 21.99 36.92
N THR A 522 32.58 22.64 38.05
CA THR A 522 32.19 21.96 39.28
C THR A 522 30.71 21.55 39.21
N PRO A 523 30.37 20.26 39.41
CA PRO A 523 28.98 19.81 39.40
C PRO A 523 28.10 20.52 40.43
N HIS A 524 26.83 20.73 40.12
CA HIS A 524 25.93 21.48 41.01
C HIS A 524 25.80 20.84 42.41
N CYS A 525 25.72 19.52 42.50
CA CYS A 525 25.62 18.85 43.80
C CYS A 525 26.91 18.89 44.62
N GLU A 526 28.06 19.00 43.96
CA GLU A 526 29.33 19.23 44.65
C GLU A 526 29.37 20.66 45.23
N LYS A 527 28.93 21.66 44.45
CA LYS A 527 28.76 23.05 44.94
C LYS A 527 27.85 23.11 46.16
N VAL A 528 26.68 22.45 46.10
CA VAL A 528 25.74 22.34 47.23
C VAL A 528 26.37 21.64 48.43
N SER A 529 27.13 20.57 48.21
CA SER A 529 27.79 19.86 49.32
C SER A 529 28.82 20.73 50.02
N ARG A 530 29.66 21.47 49.27
CA ARG A 530 30.64 22.41 49.85
C ARG A 530 29.98 23.54 50.64
N LEU A 531 28.85 24.07 50.14
CA LEU A 531 28.04 25.05 50.87
C LEU A 531 27.51 24.47 52.18
N TYR A 532 26.95 23.26 52.12
CA TYR A 532 26.38 22.58 53.27
C TYR A 532 27.44 22.26 54.33
N ASP A 533 28.62 21.78 53.93
CA ASP A 533 29.72 21.48 54.84
C ASP A 533 30.27 22.75 55.51
N SER A 534 30.02 23.92 54.92
CA SER A 534 30.39 25.24 55.47
C SER A 534 29.20 25.98 56.09
N ILE A 535 28.04 25.33 56.29
CA ILE A 535 26.80 26.01 56.69
C ILE A 535 26.95 26.80 58.00
N THR A 536 27.66 26.28 58.99
CA THR A 536 27.88 26.96 60.27
C THR A 536 28.72 28.23 60.13
N ASN A 537 29.73 28.21 59.25
CA ASN A 537 30.54 29.38 58.93
C ASN A 537 29.68 30.43 58.19
N ILE A 538 28.83 29.99 57.26
CA ILE A 538 27.87 30.86 56.58
C ILE A 538 26.91 31.49 57.60
N GLU A 539 26.32 30.71 58.50
CA GLU A 539 25.44 31.20 59.57
C GLU A 539 26.13 32.24 60.46
N GLN A 540 27.36 31.96 60.88
CA GLN A 540 28.15 32.89 61.68
C GLN A 540 28.40 34.20 60.94
N MET A 541 28.77 34.15 59.65
CA MET A 541 28.91 35.34 58.81
C MET A 541 27.59 36.09 58.69
N MET A 542 26.48 35.39 58.42
CA MET A 542 25.16 36.00 58.28
C MET A 542 24.69 36.68 59.57
N ASN A 543 25.05 36.15 60.74
CA ASN A 543 24.77 36.80 62.02
C ASN A 543 25.52 38.13 62.16
N TYR A 544 26.79 38.19 61.77
CA TYR A 544 27.54 39.46 61.73
C TYR A 544 26.93 40.45 60.73
N VAL A 545 26.50 39.99 59.56
CA VAL A 545 25.85 40.83 58.54
C VAL A 545 24.50 41.37 59.03
N ARG A 546 23.69 40.56 59.71
CA ARG A 546 22.40 40.98 60.29
C ARG A 546 22.58 42.04 61.38
N GLU A 547 23.64 41.91 62.18
CA GLU A 547 23.95 42.84 63.28
C GLU A 547 24.90 43.96 62.85
N LYS A 548 25.11 44.15 61.53
CA LYS A 548 26.04 45.13 60.95
C LYS A 548 25.91 46.51 61.60
N ASP A 549 24.70 47.05 61.65
CA ASP A 549 24.50 48.43 62.11
C ASP A 549 24.86 48.58 63.60
N VAL A 550 24.52 47.59 64.43
CA VAL A 550 24.88 47.57 65.84
C VAL A 550 26.40 47.46 66.00
N ILE A 551 27.04 46.57 65.25
CA ILE A 551 28.49 46.36 65.30
C ILE A 551 29.23 47.63 64.83
N LEU A 552 28.81 48.25 63.73
CA LEU A 552 29.43 49.46 63.20
C LEU A 552 29.25 50.67 64.12
N GLN A 553 28.09 50.80 64.77
CA GLN A 553 27.83 51.85 65.76
C GLN A 553 28.77 51.78 66.96
N LEU A 554 29.24 50.59 67.36
CA LEU A 554 30.18 50.46 68.46
C LEU A 554 31.48 51.23 68.21
N ASP A 555 31.93 51.30 66.95
CA ASP A 555 33.09 52.11 66.61
C ASP A 555 32.78 53.62 66.72
N GLU A 556 31.59 54.08 66.33
CA GLU A 556 31.19 55.49 66.46
C GLU A 556 31.07 55.93 67.92
N ILE A 557 30.57 55.04 68.78
CA ILE A 557 30.34 55.32 70.20
C ILE A 557 31.67 55.39 70.98
N VAL A 558 32.79 54.88 70.43
CA VAL A 558 34.11 54.97 71.09
C VAL A 558 34.47 56.41 71.48
N ASP A 559 34.24 57.39 70.61
CA ASP A 559 34.55 58.80 70.93
C ASP A 559 33.70 59.33 72.10
N ALA A 560 32.45 58.87 72.19
CA ALA A 560 31.54 59.27 73.26
C ALA A 560 31.88 58.64 74.61
N ILE A 561 32.40 57.40 74.59
CA ILE A 561 32.76 56.65 75.81
C ILE A 561 34.16 57.00 76.30
N LEU A 562 35.07 57.40 75.41
CA LEU A 562 36.48 57.65 75.74
C LEU A 562 36.71 58.59 76.94
N PRO A 563 35.97 59.71 77.12
CA PRO A 563 36.11 60.57 78.29
C PRO A 563 35.76 59.84 79.59
N GLN A 564 34.67 59.07 79.59
CA GLN A 564 34.23 58.29 80.75
C GLN A 564 35.22 57.17 81.08
N LEU A 565 35.76 56.51 80.05
CA LEU A 565 36.75 55.44 80.21
C LEU A 565 38.01 56.01 80.87
N LYS A 566 38.52 57.15 80.39
CA LYS A 566 39.70 57.83 80.95
C LYS A 566 39.52 58.31 82.39
N GLU A 567 38.30 58.68 82.78
CA GLU A 567 38.00 59.13 84.14
C GLU A 567 37.87 57.96 85.14
N ARG A 568 37.23 56.86 84.74
CA ARG A 568 36.90 55.74 85.63
C ARG A 568 37.91 54.59 85.59
N GLU A 569 38.81 54.56 84.60
CA GLU A 569 39.78 53.49 84.28
C GLU A 569 39.16 52.10 83.98
N THR A 570 37.93 51.84 84.43
CA THR A 570 37.14 50.62 84.21
C THR A 570 35.66 50.98 84.01
N ILE A 571 35.01 50.38 83.02
CA ILE A 571 33.56 50.53 82.78
C ILE A 571 32.93 49.16 82.55
N GLU A 572 31.75 48.91 83.14
CA GLU A 572 30.94 47.73 82.85
C GLU A 572 30.17 47.93 81.53
N LEU A 573 30.11 46.92 80.65
CA LEU A 573 29.43 47.10 79.35
C LEU A 573 27.93 47.36 79.53
N GLY A 574 27.33 46.84 80.60
CA GLY A 574 25.94 47.12 80.97
C GLY A 574 25.66 48.60 81.22
N ASP A 575 26.60 49.35 81.80
CA ASP A 575 26.50 50.80 82.02
C ASP A 575 26.47 51.58 80.70
N LEU A 576 27.01 50.99 79.65
CA LEU A 576 27.05 51.54 78.29
C LEU A 576 25.84 51.10 77.45
N GLY A 577 24.96 50.27 78.00
CA GLY A 577 23.87 49.62 77.26
C GLY A 577 24.36 48.61 76.22
N ILE A 578 25.61 48.14 76.33
CA ILE A 578 26.24 47.24 75.38
C ILE A 578 26.15 45.80 75.91
N ASN A 579 25.61 44.90 75.07
CA ASN A 579 25.54 43.49 75.40
C ASN A 579 26.94 42.85 75.40
N GLU A 580 27.21 41.94 76.34
CA GLU A 580 28.48 41.20 76.48
C GLU A 580 28.96 40.55 75.18
N LYS A 581 28.04 40.09 74.31
CA LYS A 581 28.42 39.49 73.00
C LYS A 581 29.17 40.45 72.06
N TYR A 582 29.12 41.75 72.33
CA TYR A 582 29.79 42.79 71.55
C TYR A 582 31.09 43.31 72.18
N ALA A 583 31.46 42.80 73.35
CA ALA A 583 32.62 43.25 74.13
C ALA A 583 33.91 43.30 73.29
N GLU A 584 34.15 42.24 72.52
CA GLU A 584 35.37 42.11 71.72
C GLU A 584 35.44 43.13 70.58
N PHE A 585 34.29 43.47 69.97
CA PHE A 585 34.21 44.52 68.95
C PHE A 585 34.54 45.89 69.53
N LEU A 586 33.97 46.22 70.69
CA LEU A 586 34.25 47.47 71.38
C LEU A 586 35.74 47.58 71.78
N LEU A 587 36.31 46.49 72.31
CA LEU A 587 37.74 46.41 72.64
C LEU A 587 38.62 46.70 71.42
N ARG A 588 38.28 46.13 70.26
CA ARG A 588 39.01 46.35 69.00
C ARG A 588 38.87 47.77 68.49
N ALA A 589 37.67 48.35 68.54
CA ALA A 589 37.47 49.75 68.16
C ALA A 589 38.28 50.72 69.03
N LEU A 590 38.36 50.47 70.34
CA LEU A 590 39.24 51.22 71.26
C LEU A 590 40.72 51.09 70.88
N ASN A 591 41.20 49.86 70.70
CA ASN A 591 42.60 49.60 70.33
C ASN A 591 42.97 50.23 68.97
N ASN A 592 42.07 50.23 67.99
CA ASN A 592 42.28 50.84 66.67
C ASN A 592 42.46 52.37 66.74
N ARG A 593 41.95 53.02 67.80
CA ARG A 593 42.17 54.44 68.10
C ARG A 593 43.39 54.68 69.00
N GLY A 594 44.25 53.67 69.17
CA GLY A 594 45.48 53.74 69.97
C GLY A 594 45.25 53.62 71.48
N ILE A 595 44.08 53.15 71.92
CA ILE A 595 43.73 53.02 73.33
C ILE A 595 43.96 51.59 73.78
N THR A 596 45.01 51.35 74.57
CA THR A 596 45.30 50.02 75.11
C THR A 596 44.27 49.65 76.17
N ALA A 597 43.31 48.79 75.84
CA ALA A 597 42.32 48.26 76.77
C ALA A 597 42.40 46.73 76.88
N LYS A 598 41.82 46.16 77.94
CA LYS A 598 41.61 44.71 78.12
C LYS A 598 40.19 44.43 78.57
N LEU A 599 39.69 43.23 78.25
CA LEU A 599 38.42 42.72 78.75
C LEU A 599 38.65 41.82 79.97
N GLU A 600 37.89 42.05 81.04
CA GLU A 600 37.78 41.15 82.19
C GLU A 600 36.31 40.90 82.50
N GLY A 601 35.76 39.78 82.01
CA GLY A 601 34.32 39.51 82.09
C GLY A 601 33.51 40.58 81.34
N ASN A 602 32.51 41.16 82.02
CA ASN A 602 31.65 42.22 81.48
C ASN A 602 32.25 43.64 81.60
N ARG A 603 33.57 43.77 81.72
CA ARG A 603 34.24 45.07 81.98
C ARG A 603 35.35 45.35 80.97
N VAL A 604 35.40 46.61 80.52
CA VAL A 604 36.52 47.16 79.73
C VAL A 604 37.42 47.97 80.65
N ILE A 605 38.70 47.63 80.68
CA ILE A 605 39.70 48.25 81.56
C ILE A 605 40.79 48.90 80.70
N LEU A 606 41.10 50.17 80.96
CA LEU A 606 42.24 50.85 80.36
C LEU A 606 43.56 50.36 80.95
N ARG A 607 44.52 49.98 80.10
CA ARG A 607 45.92 49.82 80.50
C ARG A 607 46.60 51.18 80.43
N ASN A 608 46.81 51.79 81.59
CA ASN A 608 47.58 53.02 81.71
C ASN A 608 49.08 52.69 81.52
N ASN A 609 49.73 53.19 80.46
CA ASN A 609 51.17 53.01 80.22
C ASN A 609 52.06 53.79 81.22
N ASN A 610 51.49 54.38 82.27
CA ASN A 610 52.21 55.08 83.32
C ASN A 610 52.04 54.38 84.68
N LYS A 611 52.67 53.22 84.84
CA LYS A 611 53.14 52.76 86.16
C LYS A 611 54.43 51.94 85.99
N ASN A 612 55.52 52.57 86.41
CA ASN A 612 56.81 51.95 86.69
C ASN A 612 56.67 50.60 87.41
N ASN A 613 57.39 49.59 86.93
CA ASN A 613 58.33 48.76 87.70
C ASN A 613 59.08 47.89 86.68
N LYS A 614 60.39 48.06 86.48
CA LYS A 614 61.48 47.62 87.37
C LYS A 614 61.33 46.17 87.81
N ASP A 615 62.30 45.38 87.33
CA ASP A 615 62.76 44.06 87.80
C ASP A 615 61.76 42.91 87.50
N ILE A 616 62.10 41.84 86.77
CA ILE A 616 63.30 40.98 86.82
C ILE A 616 63.56 40.31 85.45
N TYR A 617 64.83 40.33 85.01
CA TYR A 617 65.46 39.59 83.88
C TYR A 617 65.56 38.07 84.18
N TYR A 618 65.56 37.13 83.22
CA TYR A 618 66.37 37.02 81.99
C TYR A 618 65.60 36.37 80.85
#